data_AF-A0A1B6JGJ0-F1
#
_entry.id   AF-A0A1B6JGJ0-F1
#
_cell.length_a   1.000
_cell.length_b   1.000
_cell.length_c   1.000
_cell.angle_alpha   90.00
_cell.angle_beta   90.00
_cell.angle_gamma   90.00
#
_symmetry.space_group_name_H-M   'P 1'
#
loop_
_entity.id
_entity.type
_entity.pdbx_description
1 polymer ?
#
loop_
_entity_poly.entity_id
_entity_poly.type
_entity_poly.pdbx_seq_one_letter_code
_entity_poly.pdbx_strand_id
1 'polypeptide(L)'
;MLLATQQDSQGRRYPNSLLRNWEAWSSLHPSVPPLLRGALGLPGSEEPKGVECPKCGRHYKLKSSLRNHQKWECGKEPQFQCPYCNYRAKQKMHVARHIERMHREKLDMLESIHDRSIKEDSSLYQQDTV
;
A
#
# COMPACT_ATOMS: atom_id res chain seq x y z
N MET A 1 39.02 -19.46 3.59
CA MET A 1 37.65 -18.91 3.60
C MET A 1 37.75 -17.40 3.53
N LEU A 2 37.36 -16.78 2.42
CA LEU A 2 37.46 -15.32 2.24
C LEU A 2 36.26 -14.65 2.92
N LEU A 3 36.50 -13.88 3.97
CA LEU A 3 35.45 -13.06 4.60
C LEU A 3 35.08 -11.93 3.63
N ALA A 4 33.79 -11.83 3.27
CA ALA A 4 33.29 -10.76 2.42
C ALA A 4 33.46 -9.40 3.16
N THR A 5 34.34 -8.55 2.66
CA THR A 5 34.56 -7.18 3.16
C THR A 5 34.06 -6.16 2.14
N GLN A 6 33.31 -5.16 2.56
CA GLN A 6 32.97 -4.02 1.70
C GLN A 6 34.06 -2.94 1.84
N GLN A 7 34.46 -2.34 0.71
CA GLN A 7 35.40 -1.22 0.65
C GLN A 7 34.60 0.09 0.53
N ASP A 8 34.95 1.10 1.32
CA ASP A 8 34.45 2.47 1.11
C ASP A 8 35.23 3.18 -0.01
N SER A 9 34.76 4.36 -0.43
CA SER A 9 35.43 5.21 -1.42
C SER A 9 36.81 5.73 -0.97
N GLN A 10 37.18 5.49 0.28
CA GLN A 10 38.47 5.83 0.89
C GLN A 10 39.38 4.59 1.05
N GLY A 11 39.00 3.43 0.49
CA GLY A 11 39.82 2.21 0.47
C GLY A 11 39.88 1.44 1.80
N ARG A 12 39.08 1.81 2.80
CA ARG A 12 39.05 1.09 4.08
C ARG A 12 38.19 -0.17 3.96
N ARG A 13 38.71 -1.30 4.42
CA ARG A 13 38.03 -2.61 4.40
C ARG A 13 37.34 -2.86 5.74
N TYR A 14 36.05 -3.16 5.69
CA TYR A 14 35.29 -3.48 6.90
C TYR A 14 34.76 -4.90 6.87
N PRO A 15 34.93 -5.66 7.97
CA PRO A 15 34.25 -6.94 8.12
C PRO A 15 32.74 -6.73 8.22
N ASN A 16 31.98 -7.55 7.50
CA ASN A 16 30.51 -7.49 7.42
C ASN A 16 29.82 -7.53 8.80
N SER A 17 30.49 -8.05 9.83
CA SER A 17 30.03 -8.05 11.22
C SER A 17 29.86 -6.66 11.84
N LEU A 18 30.64 -5.66 11.43
CA LEU A 18 30.52 -4.28 11.92
C LEU A 18 29.32 -3.54 11.31
N LEU A 19 28.77 -4.03 10.19
CA LEU A 19 27.51 -3.52 9.63
C LEU A 19 26.29 -3.96 10.46
N ARG A 20 26.45 -4.95 11.35
CA ARG A 20 25.38 -5.47 12.22
C ARG A 20 25.31 -4.82 13.60
N ASN A 21 26.30 -4.01 13.99
CA ASN A 21 26.32 -3.32 15.27
C ASN A 21 26.45 -1.81 15.06
N TRP A 22 25.40 -1.07 15.41
CA TRP A 22 25.40 0.38 15.27
C TRP A 22 26.46 1.08 16.10
N GLU A 23 26.75 0.64 17.32
CA GLU A 23 27.70 1.36 18.18
C GLU A 23 29.11 1.35 17.56
N ALA A 24 29.46 0.23 16.92
CA ALA A 24 30.69 0.11 16.17
C ALA A 24 30.67 0.89 14.86
N TRP A 25 29.52 0.95 14.17
CA TRP A 25 29.35 1.73 12.95
C TRP A 25 29.37 3.25 13.21
N SER A 26 28.68 3.74 14.24
CA SER A 26 28.59 5.16 14.59
C SER A 26 29.93 5.72 15.06
N SER A 27 30.76 4.89 15.71
CA SER A 27 32.12 5.25 16.09
C SER A 27 33.03 5.54 14.90
N LEU A 28 32.72 4.96 13.72
CA LEU A 28 33.46 5.18 12.48
C LEU A 28 32.91 6.34 11.64
N HIS A 29 31.67 6.75 11.90
CA HIS A 29 30.98 7.82 11.19
C HIS A 29 30.43 8.88 12.17
N PRO A 30 31.30 9.61 12.88
CA PRO A 30 30.88 10.59 13.90
C PRO A 30 30.08 11.78 13.33
N SER A 31 30.15 12.00 12.01
CA SER A 31 29.34 13.00 11.30
C SER A 31 27.92 12.54 10.99
N VAL A 32 27.59 11.25 11.18
CA VAL A 32 26.25 10.72 10.91
C VAL A 32 25.45 10.71 12.22
N PRO A 33 24.39 11.54 12.34
CA PRO A 33 23.60 11.61 13.55
C PRO A 33 22.78 10.33 13.81
N PRO A 34 22.55 9.95 15.09
CA PRO A 34 21.86 8.71 15.44
C PRO A 34 20.45 8.51 14.87
N LEU A 35 19.79 9.62 14.52
CA LEU A 35 18.48 9.61 13.87
C LEU A 35 18.46 8.94 12.50
N LEU A 36 19.60 8.85 11.80
CA LEU A 36 19.70 8.23 10.47
C LEU A 36 19.86 6.70 10.52
N ARG A 37 20.06 6.11 11.70
CA ARG A 37 20.14 4.66 11.93
C ARG A 37 19.03 3.87 11.21
N GLY A 38 17.79 4.34 11.30
CA GLY A 38 16.64 3.69 10.68
C GLY A 38 16.56 3.90 9.16
N ALA A 39 17.09 5.02 8.65
CA ALA A 39 17.08 5.35 7.22
C ALA A 39 18.12 4.55 6.42
N LEU A 40 19.22 4.14 7.08
CA LEU A 40 20.31 3.38 6.45
C LEU A 40 20.05 1.86 6.38
N GLY A 41 18.89 1.39 6.85
CA GLY A 41 18.49 -0.02 6.71
C GLY A 41 19.40 -1.02 7.45
N LEU A 42 20.15 -0.57 8.46
CA LEU A 42 21.02 -1.44 9.24
C LEU A 42 20.18 -2.34 10.17
N PRO A 43 20.50 -3.64 10.28
CA PRO A 43 19.74 -4.57 11.10
C PRO A 43 19.86 -4.18 12.59
N GLY A 44 18.72 -3.94 13.24
CA GLY A 44 18.66 -3.42 14.61
C GLY A 44 17.45 -2.55 14.91
N SER A 45 16.64 -2.19 13.91
CA SER A 45 15.23 -1.90 14.16
C SER A 45 14.53 -3.24 14.38
N GLU A 46 14.00 -3.47 15.58
CA GLU A 46 13.01 -4.51 15.84
C GLU A 46 11.96 -4.45 14.71
N GLU A 47 12.04 -5.36 13.73
CA GLU A 47 11.04 -5.48 12.68
C GLU A 47 9.69 -5.52 13.39
N PRO A 48 8.73 -4.63 13.07
CA PRO A 48 7.48 -4.57 13.80
C PRO A 48 6.86 -5.96 13.76
N LYS A 49 6.86 -6.63 14.92
CA LYS A 49 6.41 -8.01 15.05
C LYS A 49 4.98 -8.04 14.54
N GLY A 50 4.81 -8.67 13.38
CA GLY A 50 3.53 -8.70 12.68
C GLY A 50 2.44 -9.20 13.60
N VAL A 51 1.20 -8.81 13.31
CA VAL A 51 0.03 -9.27 14.06
C VAL A 51 -0.63 -10.43 13.33
N GLU A 52 -0.93 -11.49 14.07
CA GLU A 52 -1.57 -12.68 13.54
C GLU A 52 -3.09 -12.66 13.72
N CYS A 53 -3.79 -13.31 12.80
CA CYS A 53 -5.22 -13.54 12.93
C CYS A 53 -5.47 -14.78 13.79
N PRO A 54 -6.15 -14.66 14.95
CA PRO A 54 -6.38 -15.79 15.85
C PRO A 54 -7.31 -16.86 15.26
N LYS A 55 -8.04 -16.55 14.18
CA LYS A 55 -8.99 -17.48 13.55
C LYS A 55 -8.35 -18.34 12.45
N CYS A 56 -7.34 -17.83 11.77
CA CYS A 56 -6.78 -18.48 10.57
C CYS A 56 -5.25 -18.51 10.53
N GLY A 57 -4.56 -17.93 11.52
CA GLY A 57 -3.10 -17.90 11.61
C GLY A 57 -2.39 -17.02 10.60
N ARG A 58 -3.11 -16.23 9.78
CA ARG A 58 -2.46 -15.32 8.81
C ARG A 58 -1.77 -14.16 9.50
N HIS A 59 -0.56 -13.85 9.04
CA HIS A 59 0.30 -12.80 9.59
C HIS A 59 0.21 -11.51 8.76
N TYR A 60 0.15 -10.37 9.44
CA TYR A 60 0.05 -9.05 8.83
C TYR A 60 1.08 -8.10 9.43
N LYS A 61 1.74 -7.32 8.58
CA LYS A 61 2.70 -6.29 9.03
C LYS A 61 2.04 -5.16 9.83
N LEU A 62 0.76 -4.87 9.55
CA LEU A 62 0.02 -3.76 10.15
C LEU A 62 -1.27 -4.24 10.82
N LYS A 63 -1.60 -3.63 11.97
CA LYS A 63 -2.86 -3.85 12.70
C LYS A 63 -4.10 -3.50 11.87
N SER A 64 -4.03 -2.46 11.04
CA SER A 64 -5.12 -2.08 10.13
C SER A 64 -5.43 -3.17 9.11
N SER A 65 -4.40 -3.81 8.55
CA SER A 65 -4.55 -4.92 7.59
C SER A 65 -5.20 -6.14 8.24
N LEU A 66 -4.77 -6.51 9.45
CA LEU A 66 -5.42 -7.59 10.21
C LEU A 66 -6.90 -7.29 10.47
N ARG A 67 -7.22 -6.07 10.91
CA ARG A 67 -8.61 -5.66 11.16
C ARG A 67 -9.48 -5.77 9.91
N ASN A 68 -8.97 -5.31 8.76
CA ASN A 68 -9.69 -5.42 7.49
C ASN A 68 -9.87 -6.88 7.07
N HIS A 69 -8.84 -7.70 7.22
CA HIS A 69 -8.90 -9.14 6.97
C HIS A 69 -9.98 -9.82 7.83
N GLN A 70 -9.99 -9.56 9.14
CA GLN A 70 -11.00 -10.12 10.05
C GLN A 70 -12.41 -9.65 9.68
N LYS A 71 -12.55 -8.39 9.27
CA LYS A 71 -13.85 -7.80 8.94
C LYS A 71 -14.45 -8.34 7.65
N TRP A 72 -13.65 -8.59 6.62
CA TRP A 72 -14.18 -8.84 5.28
C TRP A 72 -13.77 -10.18 4.67
N GLU A 73 -12.72 -10.81 5.17
CA GLU A 73 -12.10 -11.94 4.49
C GLU A 73 -12.08 -13.23 5.30
N CYS A 74 -11.78 -13.13 6.59
CA CYS A 74 -11.60 -14.29 7.45
C CYS A 74 -12.92 -15.04 7.62
N GLY A 75 -13.02 -16.23 7.02
CA GLY A 75 -14.24 -17.06 7.06
C GLY A 75 -15.44 -16.43 6.37
N LYS A 76 -15.22 -15.43 5.51
CA LYS A 76 -16.29 -14.74 4.76
C LYS A 76 -16.17 -15.01 3.27
N GLU A 77 -17.30 -15.29 2.65
CA GLU A 77 -17.39 -15.43 1.20
C GLU A 77 -17.36 -14.07 0.48
N PRO A 78 -16.97 -14.04 -0.81
CA PRO A 78 -17.01 -12.83 -1.62
C PRO A 78 -18.42 -12.27 -1.72
N GLN A 79 -18.68 -11.17 -1.01
CA GLN A 79 -20.00 -10.56 -0.90
C GLN A 79 -20.27 -9.49 -1.96
N PHE A 80 -19.24 -8.97 -2.63
CA PHE A 80 -19.41 -7.92 -3.64
C PHE A 80 -19.31 -8.51 -5.04
N GLN A 81 -20.40 -8.48 -5.79
CA GLN A 81 -20.46 -8.98 -7.16
C GLN A 81 -20.30 -7.84 -8.17
N CYS A 82 -19.61 -8.10 -9.26
CA CYS A 82 -19.54 -7.21 -10.41
C CYS A 82 -20.94 -7.13 -11.06
N PRO A 83 -21.46 -5.93 -11.38
CA PRO A 83 -22.76 -5.81 -12.05
C PRO A 83 -22.72 -6.28 -13.50
N TYR A 84 -21.53 -6.47 -14.07
CA TYR A 84 -21.33 -6.74 -15.49
C TYR A 84 -20.93 -8.18 -15.81
N CYS A 85 -20.60 -8.98 -14.79
CA CYS A 85 -20.19 -10.38 -14.93
C CYS A 85 -20.30 -11.14 -13.60
N ASN A 86 -19.95 -12.43 -13.59
CA ASN A 86 -20.04 -13.28 -12.40
C ASN A 86 -18.86 -13.15 -11.42
N TYR A 87 -17.97 -12.17 -11.62
CA TYR A 87 -16.85 -11.94 -10.71
C TYR A 87 -17.34 -11.46 -9.34
N ARG A 88 -16.80 -12.05 -8.26
CA ARG A 88 -17.10 -11.66 -6.88
C ARG A 88 -15.81 -11.39 -6.12
N ALA A 89 -15.80 -10.36 -5.27
CA ALA A 89 -14.70 -10.05 -4.38
C ALA A 89 -15.16 -9.80 -2.93
N LYS A 90 -14.20 -9.88 -2.02
CA LYS A 90 -14.40 -9.66 -0.58
C LYS A 90 -14.40 -8.18 -0.19
N GLN A 91 -13.90 -7.29 -1.06
CA GLN A 91 -13.83 -5.85 -0.82
C GLN A 91 -14.29 -5.06 -2.06
N LYS A 92 -14.97 -3.92 -1.84
CA LYS A 92 -15.49 -3.05 -2.91
C LYS A 92 -14.41 -2.54 -3.87
N MET A 93 -13.25 -2.12 -3.33
CA MET A 93 -12.13 -1.63 -4.15
C MET A 93 -11.63 -2.64 -5.18
N HIS A 94 -11.73 -3.94 -4.87
CA HIS A 94 -11.35 -4.99 -5.80
C HIS A 94 -12.36 -5.16 -6.94
N VAL A 95 -13.65 -4.96 -6.67
CA VAL A 95 -14.69 -4.93 -7.72
C VAL A 95 -14.52 -3.69 -8.60
N ALA A 96 -14.30 -2.51 -8.01
CA ALA A 96 -14.07 -1.28 -8.76
C ALA A 96 -12.87 -1.40 -9.72
N ARG A 97 -11.73 -1.86 -9.21
CA ARG A 97 -10.54 -2.11 -10.04
C ARG A 97 -10.77 -3.21 -11.10
N HIS A 98 -11.59 -4.20 -10.80
CA HIS A 98 -11.97 -5.22 -11.78
C HIS A 98 -12.80 -4.59 -12.91
N ILE A 99 -13.79 -3.76 -12.59
CA ILE A 99 -14.62 -3.05 -13.58
C ILE A 99 -13.73 -2.15 -14.45
N GLU A 100 -12.85 -1.35 -13.85
CA GLU A 100 -11.93 -0.47 -14.58
C GLU A 100 -11.05 -1.22 -15.60
N ARG A 101 -10.62 -2.43 -15.26
CA ARG A 101 -9.70 -3.22 -16.11
C ARG A 101 -10.40 -4.11 -17.12
N MET A 102 -11.58 -4.63 -16.78
CA MET A 102 -12.26 -5.67 -17.58
C MET A 102 -13.55 -5.17 -18.25
N HIS A 103 -14.08 -4.02 -17.82
CA HIS A 103 -15.34 -3.45 -18.27
C HIS A 103 -15.21 -1.94 -18.52
N ARG A 104 -14.05 -1.51 -19.02
CA ARG A 104 -13.75 -0.10 -19.29
C ARG A 104 -14.79 0.50 -20.24
N GLU A 105 -15.16 -0.24 -21.29
CA GLU A 105 -16.17 0.16 -22.26
C GLU A 105 -17.56 0.43 -21.66
N LYS A 106 -17.86 -0.18 -20.50
CA LYS A 106 -19.13 0.01 -19.79
C LYS A 106 -19.12 1.25 -18.88
N LEU A 107 -17.94 1.72 -18.46
CA LEU A 107 -17.79 2.98 -17.74
C LEU A 107 -17.96 4.17 -18.68
N ASP A 108 -17.39 4.09 -19.89
CA ASP A 108 -17.47 5.14 -20.90
C ASP A 108 -18.93 5.46 -21.32
N MET A 109 -19.83 4.46 -21.28
CA MET A 109 -21.26 4.67 -21.52
C MET A 109 -21.96 5.46 -20.40
N LEU A 110 -21.54 5.32 -19.14
CA LEU A 110 -22.17 6.01 -18.00
C LEU A 110 -21.76 7.49 -17.94
N GLU A 111 -20.53 7.81 -18.34
CA GLU A 111 -20.06 9.19 -18.45
C GLU A 111 -20.76 9.95 -19.59
N SER A 112 -21.02 9.25 -20.71
CA SER A 112 -21.76 9.82 -21.86
C SER A 112 -23.21 10.22 -21.54
N ILE A 113 -23.82 9.61 -20.51
CA ILE A 113 -25.18 9.95 -20.07
C ILE A 113 -25.17 11.18 -19.15
N HIS A 114 -24.12 11.37 -18.33
CA HIS A 114 -24.00 12.53 -17.43
C HIS A 114 -23.84 13.86 -18.18
N ASP A 115 -23.19 13.89 -19.35
CA ASP A 115 -23.02 15.12 -20.16
C ASP A 115 -24.33 15.59 -20.83
N ARG A 116 -25.29 14.69 -21.07
CA ARG A 116 -26.61 15.08 -21.63
C ARG A 116 -27.54 15.69 -20.59
N SER A 117 -27.45 15.26 -19.33
CA SER A 117 -28.33 15.74 -18.26
C SER A 117 -28.01 17.17 -17.80
N ILE A 118 -26.80 17.69 -18.06
CA ILE A 118 -26.41 19.05 -17.65
C ILE A 118 -26.97 20.13 -18.59
N LYS A 119 -27.31 19.79 -19.83
CA LYS A 119 -27.76 20.76 -20.84
C LYS A 119 -29.25 21.11 -20.73
N GLU A 120 -30.06 20.31 -20.03
CA GLU A 120 -31.51 20.52 -19.90
C GLU A 120 -31.89 21.39 -18.68
N ASP A 121 -31.05 21.45 -17.63
CA ASP A 121 -31.34 22.23 -16.41
C ASP A 121 -30.95 23.73 -16.52
N SER A 122 -30.11 24.11 -17.50
CA SER A 122 -29.64 25.50 -17.66
C SER A 122 -30.63 26.42 -18.42
N SER A 123 -31.74 25.89 -18.94
CA SER A 123 -32.74 26.65 -19.70
C SER A 123 -33.88 27.20 -18.84
N LEU A 124 -33.94 26.86 -17.54
CA LEU A 124 -35.12 27.16 -16.70
C LEU A 124 -35.00 28.44 -15.85
N TYR A 125 -33.88 29.17 -15.92
CA TYR A 125 -33.63 30.36 -15.09
C TYR A 125 -33.33 31.61 -15.91
N GLN A 126 -34.14 31.91 -16.93
CA GLN A 126 -34.07 33.23 -17.60
C GLN A 126 -35.45 33.79 -17.97
N GLN A 127 -36.39 33.81 -17.03
CA GLN A 127 -37.54 34.72 -17.09
C GLN A 127 -37.84 35.18 -15.66
N ASP A 128 -37.40 36.39 -15.32
CA ASP A 128 -38.03 37.33 -14.37
C ASP A 128 -37.03 38.42 -13.95
N THR A 129 -36.84 39.41 -14.84
CA THR A 129 -36.48 40.78 -14.41
C THR A 129 -37.29 41.75 -15.26
N VAL A 130 -38.23 42.41 -14.60
CA VAL A 130 -39.14 43.47 -15.08
C VAL A 130 -38.37 44.72 -15.48
#